data_AF-A0A2D5XXV8-F1
#
_entry.id   AF-A0A2D5XXV8-F1
#
_cell.length_a   1.000
_cell.length_b   1.000
_cell.length_c   1.000
_cell.angle_alpha   90.00
_cell.angle_beta   90.00
_cell.angle_gamma   90.00
#
_symmetry.space_group_name_H-M   'P 1'
#
loop_
_entity.id
_entity.type
_entity.pdbx_description
1 polymer ?
#
loop_
_entity_poly.entity_id
_entity_poly.type
_entity_poly.pdbx_seq_one_letter_code
_entity_poly.pdbx_strand_id
1 'polypeptide(L)'
;MGELKIVLPEEVEQKFRKLAMQRFGYQKGALSKAGQKAVEEWSVMHSDEMDMGSADENPILALRGILKHVKKTSVELQHEAWDGVYENFAKKRKGSQRGV
;
A
#
# COMPACT_ATOMS: atom_id res chain seq x y z
N MET A 1 14.95 -22.14 13.83
CA MET A 1 13.85 -21.15 13.84
C MET A 1 13.95 -20.35 15.11
N GLY A 2 13.77 -19.03 15.03
CA GLY A 2 13.61 -18.18 16.21
C GLY A 2 12.13 -18.08 16.62
N GLU A 3 11.88 -17.75 17.87
CA GLU A 3 10.54 -17.52 18.40
C GLU A 3 10.38 -16.04 18.81
N LEU A 4 9.24 -15.44 18.46
CA LEU A 4 8.89 -14.08 18.84
C LEU A 4 7.59 -14.12 19.64
N LYS A 5 7.64 -13.71 20.91
CA LYS A 5 6.46 -13.60 21.77
C LYS A 5 5.88 -12.19 21.65
N ILE A 6 4.64 -12.10 21.18
CA ILE A 6 3.93 -10.82 20.99
C ILE A 6 2.72 -10.80 21.93
N VAL A 7 2.56 -9.71 22.67
CA VAL A 7 1.37 -9.45 23.49
C VAL A 7 0.47 -8.51 22.71
N LEU A 8 -0.76 -8.94 22.44
CA LEU A 8 -1.76 -8.18 21.70
C LEU A 8 -2.99 -7.94 22.57
N PRO A 9 -3.71 -6.81 22.39
CA PRO A 9 -5.04 -6.66 22.94
C PRO A 9 -5.95 -7.81 22.48
N GLU A 10 -6.83 -8.27 23.35
CA GLU A 10 -7.65 -9.46 23.11
C GLU A 10 -8.47 -9.35 21.81
N GLU A 11 -9.06 -8.19 21.54
CA GLU A 11 -9.84 -7.96 20.32
C GLU A 11 -9.01 -8.12 19.03
N VAL A 12 -7.75 -7.67 19.07
CA VAL A 12 -6.82 -7.78 17.94
C VAL A 12 -6.41 -9.23 17.73
N GLU A 13 -6.09 -9.93 18.81
CA GLU A 13 -5.72 -11.35 18.80
C GLU A 13 -6.85 -12.21 18.23
N GLN A 14 -8.08 -12.04 18.72
CA GLN A 14 -9.24 -12.81 18.28
C GLN A 14 -9.52 -12.58 16.80
N LYS A 15 -9.47 -11.31 16.35
CA LYS A 15 -9.65 -10.94 14.94
C LYS A 15 -8.57 -11.57 14.07
N PHE A 16 -7.30 -11.49 14.48
CA PHE A 16 -6.18 -12.07 13.76
C PHE A 16 -6.33 -13.59 13.64
N ARG A 17 -6.65 -14.28 14.74
CA ARG A 17 -6.87 -15.73 14.77
C ARG A 17 -7.97 -16.16 13.83
N LYS A 18 -9.12 -15.48 13.86
CA LYS A 18 -10.25 -15.77 12.97
C LYS A 18 -9.84 -15.65 11.50
N LEU A 19 -9.17 -14.55 11.13
CA LEU A 19 -8.72 -14.33 9.75
C LEU A 19 -7.66 -15.34 9.31
N ALA A 20 -6.71 -15.68 10.19
CA ALA A 20 -5.69 -16.68 9.93
C ALA A 20 -6.32 -18.05 9.64
N MET A 21 -7.29 -18.46 10.46
CA MET A 21 -8.02 -19.72 10.27
C MET A 21 -8.89 -19.71 9.01
N GLN A 22 -9.56 -18.60 8.70
CA GLN A 22 -10.34 -18.47 7.47
C GLN A 22 -9.47 -18.57 6.21
N ARG A 23 -8.25 -18.01 6.24
CA ARG A 23 -7.36 -17.95 5.08
C ARG A 23 -6.50 -19.20 4.89
N PHE A 24 -6.02 -19.81 5.98
CA PHE A 24 -5.07 -20.92 5.94
C PHE A 24 -5.65 -22.25 6.45
N GLY A 25 -6.92 -22.27 6.84
CA GLY A 25 -7.62 -23.43 7.36
C GLY A 25 -7.50 -23.59 8.88
N TYR A 26 -8.30 -24.50 9.42
CA TYR A 26 -8.41 -24.79 10.86
C TYR A 26 -7.41 -25.86 11.30
N GLN A 27 -6.16 -25.77 10.84
CA GLN A 27 -5.11 -26.74 11.12
C GLN A 27 -3.98 -26.13 11.96
N LYS A 28 -3.20 -27.01 12.61
CA LYS A 28 -2.00 -26.62 13.36
C LYS A 28 -1.04 -25.87 12.43
N GLY A 29 -0.63 -24.68 12.83
CA GLY A 29 0.31 -23.84 12.08
C GLY A 29 -0.33 -22.69 11.28
N ALA A 30 -1.67 -22.60 11.19
CA ALA A 30 -2.34 -21.48 10.51
C ALA A 30 -1.95 -20.10 11.09
N LEU A 31 -1.87 -20.01 12.42
CA LEU A 31 -1.43 -18.80 13.13
C LEU A 31 0.04 -18.47 12.86
N SER A 32 0.93 -19.46 12.85
CA SER A 32 2.34 -19.26 12.55
C SER A 32 2.55 -18.79 11.12
N LYS A 33 1.80 -19.35 10.16
CA LYS A 33 1.85 -18.97 8.75
C LYS A 33 1.33 -17.54 8.53
N ALA A 34 0.22 -17.18 9.19
CA ALA A 34 -0.29 -15.82 9.18
C ALA A 34 0.69 -14.83 9.84
N GLY A 35 1.29 -15.21 10.98
CA GLY A 35 2.27 -14.40 11.70
C GLY A 35 3.53 -14.17 10.88
N GLN A 36 4.06 -15.21 10.23
CA GLN A 36 5.17 -15.08 9.30
C GLN A 36 4.84 -14.10 8.17
N LYS A 37 3.68 -14.25 7.52
CA LYS A 37 3.26 -13.33 6.45
C LYS A 37 3.12 -11.88 6.93
N ALA A 38 2.54 -11.67 8.10
CA ALA A 38 2.39 -10.33 8.67
C ALA A 38 3.76 -9.68 8.97
N VAL A 39 4.72 -10.45 9.49
CA VAL A 39 6.07 -9.96 9.77
C VAL A 39 6.84 -9.69 8.46
N GLU A 40 6.74 -10.56 7.46
CA GLU A 40 7.31 -10.35 6.12
C GLU A 40 6.76 -9.05 5.50
N GLU A 41 5.43 -8.90 5.44
CA GLU A 41 4.78 -7.72 4.87
C GLU A 41 5.14 -6.45 5.65
N TRP A 42 5.13 -6.50 6.98
CA TRP A 42 5.54 -5.36 7.81
C TRP A 42 6.98 -4.96 7.56
N SER A 43 7.89 -5.94 7.48
CA SER A 43 9.32 -5.70 7.25
C SER A 43 9.54 -5.05 5.88
N VAL A 44 8.90 -5.58 4.84
CA VAL A 44 8.96 -4.99 3.48
C VAL A 44 8.31 -3.59 3.44
N MET A 45 7.23 -3.38 4.21
CA MET A 45 6.59 -2.07 4.31
C MET A 45 7.53 -1.04 4.94
N HIS A 46 8.42 -1.43 5.84
CA HIS A 46 9.23 -0.50 6.64
C HIS A 46 10.74 -0.62 6.39
N SER A 47 11.19 -1.48 5.49
CA SER A 47 12.57 -1.52 5.03
C SER A 47 12.78 -0.46 3.96
N ASP A 48 13.77 0.41 4.16
CA ASP A 48 14.30 1.30 3.10
C ASP A 48 15.12 0.53 2.06
N GLU A 49 15.37 -0.75 2.31
CA GLU A 49 16.12 -1.63 1.43
C GLU A 49 15.30 -1.94 0.17
N MET A 50 15.87 -1.56 -0.98
CA MET A 50 15.36 -1.85 -2.30
C MET A 50 15.43 -3.36 -2.54
N ASP A 51 14.40 -4.10 -2.20
CA ASP A 51 14.20 -5.41 -2.80
C ASP A 51 13.65 -5.19 -4.21
N MET A 52 14.57 -5.07 -5.19
CA MET A 52 14.26 -5.27 -6.60
C MET A 52 13.97 -6.76 -6.85
N GLY A 53 13.01 -7.32 -6.13
CA GLY A 53 12.34 -8.53 -6.56
C GLY A 53 11.79 -8.30 -7.96
N SER A 54 11.93 -9.29 -8.84
CA SER A 54 11.42 -9.21 -10.21
C SER A 54 9.98 -8.69 -10.18
N ALA A 55 9.65 -7.76 -11.08
CA ALA A 55 8.33 -7.13 -11.15
C ALA A 55 7.16 -8.14 -11.25
N ASP A 56 7.49 -9.39 -11.60
CA ASP A 56 6.58 -10.52 -11.75
C ASP A 56 6.05 -11.07 -10.41
N GLU A 57 6.78 -10.95 -9.29
CA GLU A 57 6.36 -11.55 -8.01
C GLU A 57 5.44 -10.65 -7.16
N ASN A 58 5.59 -9.32 -7.24
CA ASN A 58 4.75 -8.40 -6.49
C ASN A 58 4.61 -7.02 -7.16
N PRO A 59 3.53 -6.79 -7.94
CA PRO A 59 3.35 -5.54 -8.66
C PRO A 59 3.23 -4.32 -7.73
N ILE A 60 2.78 -4.51 -6.48
CA ILE A 60 2.66 -3.42 -5.50
C ILE A 60 4.04 -2.92 -5.07
N LEU A 61 5.01 -3.83 -4.87
CA LEU A 61 6.39 -3.46 -4.52
C LEU A 61 7.11 -2.77 -5.67
N ALA A 62 6.94 -3.28 -6.89
CA ALA A 62 7.49 -2.66 -8.09
C ALA A 62 7.03 -1.21 -8.22
N LEU A 63 5.72 -0.96 -8.06
CA LEU A 63 5.16 0.39 -8.08
C LEU A 63 5.73 1.28 -6.96
N ARG A 64 5.91 0.75 -5.75
CA ARG A 64 6.48 1.52 -4.62
C ARG A 64 7.93 1.91 -4.87
N GLY A 65 8.75 1.01 -5.38
CA GLY A 65 10.14 1.29 -5.75
C GLY A 65 10.23 2.37 -6.82
N ILE A 66 9.39 2.28 -7.86
CA ILE A 66 9.29 3.28 -8.92
C ILE A 66 8.90 4.65 -8.34
N LEU A 67 7.92 4.69 -7.43
CA LEU A 67 7.38 5.93 -6.88
C LEU A 67 8.19 6.51 -5.69
N LYS A 68 9.29 5.89 -5.25
CA LYS A 68 10.03 6.35 -4.06
C LYS A 68 10.53 7.80 -4.13
N HIS A 69 10.77 8.30 -5.35
CA HIS A 69 11.25 9.65 -5.59
C HIS A 69 10.15 10.72 -5.46
N VAL A 70 8.89 10.27 -5.46
CA VAL A 70 7.72 11.14 -5.30
C VAL A 70 7.53 11.43 -3.82
N LYS A 71 7.88 12.65 -3.41
CA LYS A 71 7.78 13.10 -2.02
C LYS A 71 6.37 13.50 -1.60
N LYS A 72 5.45 13.62 -2.55
CA LYS A 72 4.07 14.07 -2.33
C LYS A 72 3.15 12.89 -2.04
N THR A 73 2.19 13.13 -1.18
CA THR A 73 1.12 12.18 -0.85
C THR A 73 0.13 12.02 -2.02
N SER A 74 -0.65 10.94 -1.98
CA SER A 74 -1.70 10.70 -3.00
C SER A 74 -2.71 11.85 -3.08
N VAL A 75 -3.07 12.45 -1.94
CA VAL A 75 -4.03 13.55 -1.85
C VAL A 75 -3.46 14.82 -2.49
N GLU A 76 -2.20 15.17 -2.23
CA GLU A 76 -1.55 16.33 -2.84
C GLU A 76 -1.44 16.19 -4.37
N LEU A 77 -1.10 15.00 -4.86
CA LEU A 77 -1.06 14.72 -6.31
C LEU A 77 -2.45 14.83 -6.95
N GLN A 78 -3.51 14.42 -6.24
CA GLN A 78 -4.89 14.55 -6.72
C GLN A 78 -5.32 16.02 -6.81
N HIS A 79 -4.95 16.84 -5.83
CA HIS A 79 -5.22 18.28 -5.87
C HIS A 79 -4.52 18.95 -7.06
N GLU A 80 -3.23 18.69 -7.28
CA GLU A 80 -2.49 19.24 -8.41
C GLU A 80 -3.08 18.83 -9.77
N ALA A 81 -3.52 17.59 -9.89
CA ALA A 81 -4.19 17.11 -11.10
C ALA A 81 -5.52 17.85 -11.33
N TRP A 82 -6.32 18.05 -10.29
CA TRP A 82 -7.59 18.79 -10.37
C TRP A 82 -7.40 20.28 -10.64
N ASP A 83 -6.40 20.92 -10.04
CA ASP A 83 -6.08 22.33 -10.26
C ASP A 83 -5.69 22.59 -11.72
N GLY A 84 -4.86 21.72 -12.30
CA GLY A 84 -4.51 21.78 -13.73
C GLY A 84 -5.71 21.60 -14.65
N VAL A 85 -6.67 20.75 -14.26
CA VAL A 85 -7.94 20.58 -15.00
C VAL A 85 -8.77 21.86 -14.97
N TYR A 86 -8.92 22.51 -13.81
CA TYR A 86 -9.62 23.80 -13.69
C TYR A 86 -8.95 24.90 -14.52
N GLU A 87 -7.62 24.99 -14.50
CA GLU A 87 -6.90 25.95 -15.33
C GLU A 87 -7.16 25.75 -16.83
N ASN A 88 -7.17 24.49 -17.28
CA ASN A 88 -7.40 24.15 -18.67
C ASN A 88 -8.84 24.49 -19.10
N PHE A 89 -9.83 24.25 -18.23
CA PHE A 89 -11.21 24.69 -18.47
C PHE A 89 -11.34 26.22 -18.52
N ALA A 90 -10.65 26.94 -17.63
CA ALA A 90 -10.65 28.40 -17.61
C ALA A 90 -10.00 29.01 -18.87
N LYS A 91 -8.88 28.44 -19.34
CA LYS A 91 -8.20 28.85 -20.58
C LYS A 91 -9.07 28.59 -21.81
N LYS A 92 -9.76 27.44 -21.88
CA LYS A 92 -10.67 27.09 -22.98
C LYS A 92 -11.87 28.04 -23.08
N ARG A 93 -12.43 28.48 -21.94
CA ARG A 93 -13.49 29.51 -21.89
C ARG A 93 -13.02 30.89 -22.37
N LYS A 94 -11.80 31.31 -22.01
CA LYS A 94 -11.23 32.59 -22.45
C LYS A 94 -10.79 32.61 -23.92
N GLY A 95 -10.35 31.48 -24.46
CA GLY A 95 -10.03 31.32 -25.89
C GLY A 95 -11.27 31.34 -26.79
N SER A 96 -12.41 30.83 -26.31
CA SER A 96 -13.68 30.84 -27.04
C SER A 96 -14.34 32.22 -27.12
N GLN A 97 -13.98 33.17 -26.26
CA GLN A 97 -14.55 34.54 -26.25
C GLN A 97 -13.75 35.55 -27.09
N ARG A 98 -12.59 35.17 -27.65
CA ARG A 98 -11.75 36.06 -28.50
C ARG A 98 -11.83 35.75 -30.00
N GLY A 99 -12.70 34.82 -30.39
CA GLY A 99 -12.98 34.48 -31.78
C GLY A 99 -14.43 34.83 -32.14
N VAL A 100 -14.79 36.12 -32.07
CA VAL A 100 -15.96 36.74 -32.72
C VAL A 100 -15.53 38.11 -33.20
#